data_AF-A0A1V5ZUU1-F1
#
_entry.id   AF-A0A1V5ZUU1-F1
#
_cell.length_a   1.000
_cell.length_b   1.000
_cell.length_c   1.000
_cell.angle_alpha   90.00
_cell.angle_beta   90.00
_cell.angle_gamma   90.00
#
_symmetry.space_group_name_H-M   'P 1'
#
loop_
_entity.id
_entity.type
_entity.pdbx_description
1 polymer ?
#
loop_
_entity_poly.entity_id
_entity_poly.type
_entity_poly.pdbx_seq_one_letter_code
_entity_poly.pdbx_strand_id
1 'polypeptide(L)'
;MSVCNQNRLDEFIGLSKGILADGVLVDSEIKCLMDWINLNPEYKNIFPVSILSDELKKIDRRNITEKDKNLVFEILQEITYIGESMRNEPAPLPLDETQPDVKIENHSFLLTGIFRYGPRVTIEKIITSKSGNMCNKVTQNLDYLVVGEMISRDWVRSSYGKTIEAAAEQRNRTGTPKIISEETLIKSL
;
A
#
# COMPACT_ATOMS: atom_id res chain seq x y z
N MET A 1 8.48 24.86 3.88
CA MET A 1 7.53 24.88 2.73
C MET A 1 6.76 23.55 2.64
N SER A 2 6.09 23.11 3.72
CA SER A 2 5.42 21.77 3.77
C SER A 2 3.90 21.81 3.79
N VAL A 3 3.28 22.99 3.88
CA VAL A 3 1.83 23.11 4.10
C VAL A 3 1.02 22.99 2.80
N CYS A 4 1.65 23.18 1.63
CA CYS A 4 0.93 23.22 0.36
C CYS A 4 0.66 21.83 -0.27
N ASN A 5 1.48 20.81 0.05
CA ASN A 5 1.36 19.48 -0.55
C ASN A 5 0.32 18.57 0.13
N GLN A 6 -0.02 18.82 1.40
CA GLN A 6 -1.01 18.00 2.12
C GLN A 6 -2.45 18.28 1.63
N ASN A 7 -2.73 19.53 1.22
CA ASN A 7 -4.09 20.00 0.94
C ASN A 7 -4.72 19.35 -0.32
N ARG A 8 -3.94 19.09 -1.37
CA ARG A 8 -4.46 18.51 -2.62
C ARG A 8 -4.71 17.01 -2.50
N LEU A 9 -3.87 16.30 -1.72
CA LEU A 9 -4.11 14.89 -1.43
C LEU A 9 -5.40 14.72 -0.60
N ASP A 10 -5.59 15.60 0.38
CA ASP A 10 -6.79 15.64 1.20
C ASP A 10 -8.05 15.98 0.38
N GLU A 11 -7.93 16.89 -0.58
CA GLU A 11 -8.98 17.19 -1.55
C GLU A 11 -9.33 15.98 -2.41
N PHE A 12 -8.34 15.22 -2.88
CA PHE A 12 -8.57 14.00 -3.66
C PHE A 12 -9.27 12.90 -2.85
N ILE A 13 -8.87 12.72 -1.59
CA ILE A 13 -9.54 11.78 -0.67
C ILE A 13 -10.98 12.23 -0.44
N GLY A 14 -11.22 13.52 -0.25
CA GLY A 14 -12.57 14.10 -0.12
C GLY A 14 -13.43 13.90 -1.37
N LEU A 15 -12.86 14.15 -2.55
CA LEU A 15 -13.51 13.90 -3.84
C LEU A 15 -13.89 12.43 -3.99
N SER A 16 -12.96 11.53 -3.67
CA SER A 16 -13.18 10.07 -3.74
C SER A 16 -14.32 9.64 -2.83
N LYS A 17 -14.40 10.17 -1.60
CA LYS A 17 -15.52 9.90 -0.68
C LYS A 17 -16.85 10.41 -1.20
N GLY A 18 -16.85 11.60 -1.83
CA GLY A 18 -18.06 12.16 -2.44
C GLY A 18 -18.62 11.27 -3.54
N ILE A 19 -17.73 10.76 -4.40
CA ILE A 19 -18.08 9.83 -5.50
C ILE A 19 -18.59 8.48 -4.98
N LEU A 20 -18.06 7.99 -3.85
CA LEU A 20 -18.52 6.73 -3.26
C LEU A 20 -19.83 6.87 -2.46
N ALA A 21 -20.31 8.08 -2.20
CA ALA A 21 -21.39 8.34 -1.24
C ALA A 21 -22.75 7.75 -1.68
N ASP A 22 -23.02 7.72 -2.98
CA ASP A 22 -24.23 7.13 -3.55
C ASP A 22 -24.07 5.65 -3.93
N GLY A 23 -22.83 5.12 -3.86
CA GLY A 23 -22.48 3.76 -4.19
C GLY A 23 -22.54 3.43 -5.69
N VAL A 24 -22.67 4.41 -6.57
CA VAL A 24 -22.85 4.20 -8.02
C VAL A 24 -21.92 5.11 -8.81
N LEU A 25 -20.85 4.53 -9.35
CA LEU A 25 -19.91 5.29 -10.16
C LEU A 25 -20.44 5.53 -11.58
N VAL A 26 -20.55 6.80 -11.99
CA VAL A 26 -20.98 7.18 -13.33
C VAL A 26 -19.82 7.65 -14.22
N ASP A 27 -20.01 7.59 -15.55
CA ASP A 27 -19.00 7.98 -16.54
C ASP A 27 -18.43 9.40 -16.32
N SER A 28 -19.28 10.35 -15.89
CA SER A 28 -18.86 11.72 -15.61
C SER A 28 -17.91 11.82 -14.43
N GLU A 29 -18.03 10.95 -13.42
CA GLU A 29 -17.14 10.92 -12.26
C GLU A 29 -15.79 10.33 -12.60
N ILE A 30 -15.75 9.27 -13.41
CA ILE A 30 -14.50 8.73 -13.96
C ILE A 30 -13.76 9.78 -14.79
N LYS A 31 -14.50 10.51 -15.65
CA LYS A 31 -13.93 11.63 -16.41
C LYS A 31 -13.41 12.73 -15.50
N CYS A 32 -14.15 13.07 -14.44
CA CYS A 32 -13.72 14.05 -13.43
C CYS A 32 -12.43 13.60 -12.72
N LEU A 33 -12.30 12.32 -12.36
CA LEU A 33 -11.08 11.76 -11.76
C LEU A 33 -9.89 11.83 -12.73
N MET A 34 -10.11 11.48 -14.00
CA MET A 34 -9.08 11.63 -15.05
C MET A 34 -8.65 13.09 -15.19
N ASP A 35 -9.59 14.02 -15.18
CA ASP A 35 -9.31 15.46 -15.31
C ASP A 35 -8.56 15.98 -14.09
N TRP A 36 -8.94 15.56 -12.88
CA TRP A 36 -8.24 15.91 -11.65
C TRP A 36 -6.78 15.45 -11.69
N ILE A 37 -6.50 14.20 -12.10
CA ILE A 37 -5.13 13.69 -12.21
C ILE A 37 -4.31 14.45 -13.26
N ASN A 38 -4.93 14.81 -14.39
CA ASN A 38 -4.27 15.58 -15.44
C ASN A 38 -3.95 17.03 -15.02
N LEU A 39 -4.81 17.63 -14.19
CA LEU A 39 -4.60 18.96 -13.61
C LEU A 39 -3.57 18.96 -12.47
N ASN A 40 -3.30 17.80 -11.88
CA ASN A 40 -2.41 17.63 -10.73
C ASN A 40 -1.29 16.62 -11.03
N PRO A 41 -0.45 16.86 -12.07
CA PRO A 41 0.52 15.87 -12.54
C PRO A 41 1.58 15.51 -11.50
N GLU A 42 1.88 16.40 -10.54
CA GLU A 42 2.78 16.08 -9.43
C GLU A 42 2.26 14.95 -8.53
N TYR A 43 0.94 14.75 -8.44
CA TYR A 43 0.33 13.70 -7.61
C TYR A 43 0.12 12.39 -8.36
N LYS A 44 0.24 12.40 -9.68
CA LYS A 44 0.03 11.23 -10.55
C LYS A 44 0.85 10.01 -10.15
N ASN A 45 2.07 10.24 -9.66
CA ASN A 45 2.98 9.19 -9.22
C ASN A 45 3.10 9.13 -7.68
N ILE A 46 2.33 9.95 -6.97
CA ILE A 46 2.30 10.00 -5.50
C ILE A 46 1.18 9.09 -5.02
N PHE A 47 1.52 8.21 -4.10
CA PHE A 47 0.55 7.36 -3.43
C PHE A 47 -0.41 8.20 -2.54
N PRO A 48 -1.71 7.86 -2.42
CA PRO A 48 -2.43 6.74 -3.07
C PRO A 48 -2.92 7.01 -4.50
N VAL A 49 -2.79 8.25 -5.01
CA VAL A 49 -3.28 8.66 -6.33
C VAL A 49 -2.65 7.83 -7.45
N SER A 50 -1.41 7.38 -7.29
CA SER A 50 -0.71 6.54 -8.27
C SER A 50 -1.42 5.23 -8.59
N ILE A 51 -2.09 4.60 -7.62
CA ILE A 51 -2.85 3.36 -7.82
C ILE A 51 -3.97 3.61 -8.84
N LEU A 52 -4.72 4.68 -8.65
CA LEU A 52 -5.81 5.03 -9.56
C LEU A 52 -5.28 5.56 -10.89
N SER A 53 -4.18 6.32 -10.89
CA SER A 53 -3.65 6.91 -12.11
C SER A 53 -3.26 5.87 -13.15
N ASP A 54 -2.71 4.73 -12.75
CA ASP A 54 -2.26 3.71 -13.70
C ASP A 54 -3.44 2.96 -14.33
N GLU A 55 -4.53 2.75 -13.60
CA GLU A 55 -5.74 2.15 -14.14
C GLU A 55 -6.53 3.13 -15.01
N LEU A 56 -6.65 4.40 -14.60
CA LEU A 56 -7.35 5.41 -15.41
C LEU A 56 -6.69 5.65 -16.77
N LYS A 57 -5.37 5.45 -16.92
CA LYS A 57 -4.69 5.53 -18.22
C LYS A 57 -5.13 4.44 -19.20
N LYS A 58 -5.61 3.30 -18.70
CA LYS A 58 -5.98 2.14 -19.53
C LYS A 58 -7.43 2.21 -20.00
N ILE A 59 -8.25 3.05 -19.36
CA ILE A 59 -9.67 3.20 -19.66
C ILE A 59 -9.84 4.15 -20.85
N ASP A 60 -10.60 3.72 -21.86
CA ASP A 60 -11.00 4.60 -22.95
C ASP A 60 -12.07 5.59 -22.47
N ARG A 61 -11.70 6.88 -22.43
CA ARG A 61 -12.60 7.98 -22.04
C ARG A 61 -13.89 8.03 -22.88
N ARG A 62 -13.89 7.51 -24.10
CA ARG A 62 -15.04 7.50 -25.01
C ARG A 62 -15.94 6.29 -24.83
N ASN A 63 -15.44 5.22 -24.21
CA ASN A 63 -16.14 3.96 -24.04
C ASN A 63 -15.81 3.34 -22.67
N ILE A 64 -16.38 3.91 -21.62
CA ILE A 64 -16.20 3.44 -20.24
C ILE A 64 -17.14 2.26 -20.02
N THR A 65 -16.58 1.10 -19.70
CA THR A 65 -17.37 -0.12 -19.45
C THR A 65 -17.77 -0.24 -17.98
N GLU A 66 -18.78 -1.06 -17.69
CA GLU A 66 -19.14 -1.41 -16.30
C GLU A 66 -18.00 -2.10 -15.55
N LYS A 67 -17.13 -2.83 -16.27
CA LYS A 67 -15.93 -3.41 -15.67
C LYS A 67 -14.94 -2.34 -15.21
N ASP A 68 -14.76 -1.29 -16.00
CA ASP A 68 -13.90 -0.16 -15.67
C ASP A 68 -14.44 0.60 -14.46
N LYS A 69 -15.77 0.77 -14.39
CA LYS A 69 -16.44 1.39 -13.24
C LYS A 69 -16.22 0.60 -11.96
N ASN A 70 -16.45 -0.71 -11.99
CA ASN A 70 -16.25 -1.56 -10.81
C ASN A 70 -14.79 -1.53 -10.35
N LEU A 71 -13.83 -1.62 -11.27
CA LEU A 71 -12.40 -1.53 -10.95
C LEU A 71 -12.06 -0.18 -10.29
N VAL A 72 -12.51 0.94 -10.87
CA VAL A 72 -12.27 2.27 -10.30
C VAL A 72 -12.93 2.40 -8.94
N PHE A 73 -14.16 1.89 -8.78
CA PHE A 73 -14.89 1.92 -7.52
C PHE A 73 -14.18 1.14 -6.40
N GLU A 74 -13.65 -0.04 -6.70
CA GLU A 74 -12.82 -0.84 -5.77
C GLU A 74 -11.55 -0.08 -5.35
N ILE A 75 -10.86 0.53 -6.31
CA ILE A 75 -9.66 1.32 -6.04
C ILE A 75 -9.99 2.55 -5.19
N LEU A 76 -11.06 3.28 -5.50
CA LEU A 76 -11.48 4.44 -4.70
C LEU A 76 -11.82 4.05 -3.25
N GLN A 77 -12.45 2.89 -3.04
CA GLN A 77 -12.69 2.36 -1.69
C GLN A 77 -11.37 2.10 -0.96
N GLU A 78 -10.39 1.50 -1.63
CA GLU A 78 -9.06 1.29 -1.08
C GLU A 78 -8.39 2.63 -0.72
N ILE A 79 -8.39 3.60 -1.64
CA ILE A 79 -7.81 4.94 -1.45
C ILE A 79 -8.45 5.69 -0.28
N THR A 80 -9.78 5.67 -0.17
CA THR A 80 -10.50 6.37 0.90
C THR A 80 -10.24 5.73 2.26
N TYR A 81 -10.19 4.39 2.31
CA TYR A 81 -9.80 3.65 3.51
C TYR A 81 -8.36 3.98 3.95
N ILE A 82 -7.42 4.04 3.00
CA ILE A 82 -6.05 4.45 3.29
C ILE A 82 -6.00 5.90 3.80
N GLY A 83 -6.69 6.83 3.13
CA GLY A 83 -6.75 8.23 3.52
C GLY A 83 -7.33 8.45 4.93
N GLU A 84 -8.31 7.65 5.34
CA GLU A 84 -8.85 7.68 6.71
C GLU A 84 -7.92 7.08 7.75
N SER A 85 -7.16 6.06 7.37
CA SER A 85 -6.18 5.44 8.26
C SER A 85 -4.93 6.29 8.47
N MET A 86 -4.50 7.08 7.48
CA MET A 86 -3.41 8.05 7.61
C MET A 86 -3.72 9.24 8.54
N ARG A 87 -5.00 9.55 8.76
CA ARG A 87 -5.42 10.72 9.56
C ARG A 87 -5.41 10.49 11.07
N ASN A 88 -5.07 9.30 11.53
CA ASN A 88 -5.17 8.92 12.94
C ASN A 88 -3.95 8.09 13.33
N GLU A 89 -3.50 8.22 14.58
CA GLU A 89 -2.35 7.44 15.07
C GLU A 89 -2.60 5.93 14.90
N PRO A 90 -1.69 5.20 14.22
CA PRO A 90 -1.85 3.77 14.00
C PRO A 90 -1.73 2.98 15.31
N ALA A 91 -2.44 1.85 15.40
CA ALA A 91 -2.20 0.88 16.47
C ALA A 91 -0.73 0.41 16.41
N PRO A 92 -0.05 0.22 17.56
CA PRO A 92 1.37 -0.12 17.57
C PRO A 92 1.63 -1.40 16.78
N LEU A 93 2.55 -1.34 15.83
CA LEU A 93 2.99 -2.51 15.10
C LEU A 93 4.02 -3.28 15.94
N PRO A 94 4.04 -4.62 15.86
CA PRO A 94 5.03 -5.43 16.56
C PRO A 94 6.39 -5.38 15.84
N LEU A 95 6.83 -4.19 15.40
CA LEU A 95 8.14 -4.00 14.78
C LEU A 95 9.24 -4.31 15.78
N ASP A 96 10.34 -4.88 15.31
CA ASP A 96 11.53 -5.03 16.13
C ASP A 96 12.17 -3.65 16.35
N GLU A 97 12.19 -3.19 17.61
CA GLU A 97 12.62 -1.84 18.00
C GLU A 97 14.11 -1.55 17.70
N THR A 98 14.94 -2.59 17.75
CA THR A 98 16.33 -2.50 17.31
C THR A 98 16.35 -2.70 15.80
N GLN A 99 16.64 -1.65 15.01
CA GLN A 99 16.85 -1.76 13.56
C GLN A 99 17.82 -2.92 13.28
N PRO A 100 17.33 -4.09 12.82
CA PRO A 100 18.21 -5.20 12.59
C PRO A 100 19.06 -4.87 11.37
N ASP A 101 20.33 -5.24 11.41
CA ASP A 101 21.17 -5.25 10.22
C ASP A 101 20.54 -6.26 9.23
N VAL A 102 19.81 -5.75 8.24
CA VAL A 102 18.98 -6.57 7.34
C VAL A 102 19.90 -7.28 6.37
N LYS A 103 19.95 -8.61 6.47
CA LYS A 103 20.70 -9.46 5.54
C LYS A 103 19.77 -9.95 4.46
N ILE A 104 20.04 -9.55 3.22
CA ILE A 104 19.18 -9.90 2.07
C ILE A 104 19.61 -11.21 1.43
N GLU A 105 20.91 -11.35 1.17
CA GLU A 105 21.46 -12.53 0.50
C GLU A 105 21.14 -13.80 1.30
N ASN A 106 20.57 -14.80 0.61
CA ASN A 106 20.19 -16.10 1.14
C ASN A 106 19.14 -16.09 2.27
N HIS A 107 18.50 -14.95 2.56
CA HIS A 107 17.42 -14.85 3.54
C HIS A 107 16.06 -14.77 2.86
N SER A 108 15.02 -15.14 3.59
CA SER A 108 13.65 -15.18 3.10
C SER A 108 12.82 -13.99 3.58
N PHE A 109 12.01 -13.45 2.68
CA PHE A 109 11.24 -12.24 2.88
C PHE A 109 9.77 -12.47 2.54
N LEU A 110 8.88 -11.94 3.37
CA LEU A 110 7.45 -11.85 3.09
C LEU A 110 7.04 -10.39 3.20
N LEU A 111 6.46 -9.85 2.13
CA LEU A 111 5.90 -8.50 2.13
C LEU A 111 4.44 -8.56 2.61
N THR A 112 4.01 -7.61 3.41
CA THR A 112 2.60 -7.43 3.80
C THR A 112 2.25 -5.94 3.92
N GLY A 113 1.01 -5.59 3.59
CA GLY A 113 0.52 -4.21 3.58
C GLY A 113 0.82 -3.48 2.27
N ILE A 114 0.67 -2.15 2.33
CA ILE A 114 0.82 -1.26 1.18
C ILE A 114 2.14 -0.50 1.29
N PHE A 115 2.90 -0.53 0.19
CA PHE A 115 4.27 -0.06 0.13
C PHE A 115 4.36 1.29 -0.57
N ARG A 116 5.05 2.24 0.06
CA ARG A 116 5.23 3.60 -0.46
C ARG A 116 6.27 3.65 -1.57
N TYR A 117 7.29 2.81 -1.51
CA TYR A 117 8.43 2.80 -2.42
C TYR A 117 8.07 2.27 -3.82
N GLY A 118 6.90 1.64 -3.96
CA GLY A 118 6.34 1.25 -5.25
C GLY A 118 5.52 -0.03 -5.17
N PRO A 119 5.07 -0.54 -6.33
CA PRO A 119 4.35 -1.80 -6.40
C PRO A 119 5.12 -2.94 -5.73
N ARG A 120 4.41 -3.85 -5.05
CA ARG A 120 4.98 -5.02 -4.39
C ARG A 120 5.98 -5.77 -5.28
N VAL A 121 5.64 -5.97 -6.55
CA VAL A 121 6.49 -6.62 -7.57
C VAL A 121 7.83 -5.92 -7.77
N THR A 122 7.91 -4.60 -7.60
CA THR A 122 9.15 -3.84 -7.72
C THR A 122 10.07 -4.15 -6.54
N ILE A 123 9.52 -4.18 -5.33
CA ILE A 123 10.27 -4.49 -4.11
C ILE A 123 10.75 -5.95 -4.13
N GLU A 124 9.89 -6.88 -4.55
CA GLU A 124 10.25 -8.28 -4.75
C GLU A 124 11.43 -8.44 -5.70
N LYS A 125 11.41 -7.76 -6.86
CA LYS A 125 12.52 -7.77 -7.82
C LYS A 125 13.82 -7.27 -7.21
N ILE A 126 13.77 -6.21 -6.41
CA ILE A 126 14.96 -5.67 -5.76
C ILE A 126 15.54 -6.69 -4.77
N ILE A 127 14.71 -7.31 -3.93
CA ILE A 127 15.14 -8.34 -2.98
C ILE A 127 15.76 -9.54 -3.72
N THR A 128 15.08 -10.05 -4.76
CA THR A 128 15.57 -11.18 -5.55
C THR A 128 16.85 -10.85 -6.32
N SER A 129 17.03 -9.62 -6.79
CA SER A 129 18.27 -9.18 -7.46
C SER A 129 19.50 -9.22 -6.55
N LYS A 130 19.29 -9.20 -5.23
CA LYS A 130 20.31 -9.33 -4.18
C LYS A 130 20.34 -10.73 -3.56
N SER A 131 19.87 -11.75 -4.27
CA SER A 131 19.83 -13.15 -3.83
C SER A 131 18.92 -13.43 -2.61
N GLY A 132 17.92 -12.59 -2.37
CA GLY A 132 16.88 -12.83 -1.36
C GLY A 132 15.73 -13.69 -1.90
N ASN A 133 15.13 -14.48 -1.02
CA ASN A 133 14.07 -15.44 -1.35
C ASN A 133 12.69 -14.90 -0.98
N MET A 134 11.79 -14.73 -1.96
CA MET A 134 10.43 -14.27 -1.67
C MET A 134 9.52 -15.42 -1.23
N CYS A 135 8.80 -15.20 -0.13
CA CYS A 135 7.74 -16.07 0.38
C CYS A 135 6.37 -15.47 0.07
N ASN A 136 5.37 -16.32 -0.09
CA ASN A 136 3.97 -15.94 -0.29
C ASN A 136 3.10 -16.08 0.98
N LYS A 137 3.63 -16.70 2.04
CA LYS A 137 2.97 -16.90 3.34
C LYS A 137 4.00 -16.99 4.46
N VAL A 138 3.55 -16.88 5.70
CA VAL A 138 4.39 -17.15 6.87
C VAL A 138 4.78 -18.62 6.87
N THR A 139 6.09 -18.90 6.84
CA THR A 139 6.65 -20.26 6.89
C THR A 139 7.66 -20.36 8.02
N GLN A 140 7.98 -21.59 8.45
CA GLN A 140 8.95 -21.82 9.52
C GLN A 140 10.34 -21.26 9.23
N ASN A 141 10.70 -21.15 7.95
CA ASN A 141 12.00 -20.65 7.52
C ASN A 141 11.97 -19.14 7.22
N LEU A 142 10.87 -18.45 7.51
CA LEU A 142 10.75 -17.02 7.23
C LEU A 142 11.72 -16.22 8.11
N ASP A 143 12.61 -15.44 7.49
CA ASP A 143 13.60 -14.62 8.19
C ASP A 143 13.08 -13.20 8.45
N TYR A 144 12.40 -12.60 7.47
CA TYR A 144 11.90 -11.23 7.56
C TYR A 144 10.44 -11.12 7.09
N LEU A 145 9.59 -10.54 7.94
CA LEU A 145 8.33 -9.94 7.52
C LEU A 145 8.57 -8.45 7.31
N VAL A 146 8.41 -7.98 6.07
CA VAL A 146 8.47 -6.56 5.74
C VAL A 146 7.06 -6.02 5.71
N VAL A 147 6.83 -5.03 6.55
CA VAL A 147 5.54 -4.38 6.69
C VAL A 147 5.60 -3.03 5.99
N GLY A 148 4.72 -2.84 5.00
CA GLY A 148 4.59 -1.58 4.28
C GLY A 148 4.22 -0.43 5.23
N GLU A 149 4.62 0.79 4.87
CA GLU A 149 4.42 2.01 5.70
C GLU A 149 2.93 2.32 5.93
N MET A 150 2.04 1.80 5.08
CA MET A 150 0.62 2.13 5.09
C MET A 150 -0.20 0.89 5.41
N ILE A 151 -0.47 0.73 6.70
CA ILE A 151 -1.36 -0.28 7.22
C ILE A 151 -2.50 0.44 7.89
N SER A 152 -3.71 0.06 7.53
CA SER A 152 -4.91 0.64 8.13
C SER A 152 -4.92 0.46 9.64
N ARG A 153 -5.57 1.36 10.39
CA ARG A 153 -5.77 1.20 11.84
C ARG A 153 -6.40 -0.15 12.23
N ASP A 154 -7.33 -0.64 11.43
CA ASP A 154 -7.93 -1.97 11.59
C ASP A 154 -7.08 -3.09 10.96
N TRP A 155 -5.75 -2.94 10.92
CA TRP A 155 -4.88 -3.96 10.31
C TRP A 155 -5.14 -5.32 10.93
N VAL A 156 -5.35 -5.35 12.26
CA VAL A 156 -5.74 -6.52 13.05
C VAL A 156 -6.94 -7.26 12.44
N ARG A 157 -7.91 -6.55 11.86
CA ARG A 157 -9.13 -7.12 11.26
C ARG A 157 -9.03 -7.37 9.76
N SER A 158 -7.94 -6.94 9.13
CA SER A 158 -7.67 -7.12 7.70
C SER A 158 -6.91 -8.42 7.40
N SER A 159 -6.87 -8.81 6.12
CA SER A 159 -6.02 -9.91 5.65
C SER A 159 -4.53 -9.68 5.96
N TYR A 160 -4.07 -8.43 6.03
CA TYR A 160 -2.72 -8.07 6.43
C TYR A 160 -2.43 -8.40 7.90
N GLY A 161 -3.42 -8.20 8.79
CA GLY A 161 -3.23 -8.46 10.22
C GLY A 161 -3.10 -9.92 10.58
N LYS A 162 -3.82 -10.80 9.89
CA LYS A 162 -3.62 -12.25 10.05
C LYS A 162 -2.17 -12.65 9.75
N THR A 163 -1.53 -11.99 8.79
CA THR A 163 -0.12 -12.26 8.43
C THR A 163 0.83 -11.70 9.49
N ILE A 164 0.56 -10.50 9.99
CA ILE A 164 1.37 -9.84 11.05
C ILE A 164 1.25 -10.62 12.37
N GLU A 165 0.05 -11.04 12.76
CA GLU A 165 -0.20 -11.88 13.95
C GLU A 165 0.53 -13.22 13.84
N ALA A 166 0.35 -13.94 12.73
CA ALA A 166 1.00 -15.24 12.53
C ALA A 166 2.54 -15.13 12.57
N ALA A 167 3.10 -14.06 12.01
CA ALA A 167 4.54 -13.79 12.07
C ALA A 167 4.99 -13.44 13.50
N ALA A 168 4.24 -12.63 14.24
CA ALA A 168 4.54 -12.28 15.62
C ALA A 168 4.47 -13.50 16.55
N GLU A 169 3.48 -14.37 16.39
CA GLU A 169 3.37 -15.65 17.11
C GLU A 169 4.55 -16.58 16.81
N GLN A 170 4.92 -16.71 15.54
CA GLN A 170 6.08 -17.51 15.16
C GLN A 170 7.37 -16.94 15.77
N ARG A 171 7.57 -15.62 15.69
CA ARG A 171 8.71 -14.94 16.30
C ARG A 171 8.79 -15.20 17.80
N ASN A 172 7.67 -15.11 18.52
CA ASN A 172 7.63 -15.38 19.95
C ASN A 172 8.00 -16.83 20.29
N ARG A 173 7.77 -17.78 19.36
CA ARG A 173 8.08 -19.20 19.54
C ARG A 173 9.50 -19.59 19.11
N THR A 174 10.02 -19.00 18.03
CA THR A 174 11.27 -19.45 17.38
C THR A 174 12.36 -18.37 17.30
N GLY A 175 12.05 -17.12 17.65
CA GLY A 175 12.94 -15.96 17.46
C GLY A 175 12.93 -15.39 16.04
N THR A 176 12.15 -15.96 15.12
CA THR A 176 12.02 -15.55 13.71
C THR A 176 10.55 -15.66 13.24
N PRO A 177 10.07 -14.85 12.29
CA PRO A 177 10.80 -13.82 11.53
C PRO A 177 11.02 -12.53 12.31
N LYS A 178 12.01 -11.74 11.87
CA LYS A 178 12.13 -10.34 12.25
C LYS A 178 11.06 -9.53 11.55
N ILE A 179 10.38 -8.65 12.28
CA ILE A 179 9.30 -7.82 11.73
C ILE A 179 9.86 -6.41 11.55
N ILE A 180 10.06 -6.02 10.29
CA ILE A 180 10.69 -4.76 9.92
C ILE A 180 9.77 -3.87 9.09
N SER A 181 9.97 -2.57 9.17
CA SER A 181 9.29 -1.62 8.30
C SER A 181 9.90 -1.61 6.90
N GLU A 182 9.12 -1.16 5.92
CA GLU A 182 9.63 -0.82 4.58
C GLU A 182 10.82 0.13 4.65
N GLU A 183 10.78 1.16 5.50
CA GLU A 183 11.88 2.12 5.66
C GLU A 183 13.19 1.41 6.07
N THR A 184 13.11 0.45 7.00
CA THR A 184 14.25 -0.36 7.42
C THR A 184 14.81 -1.20 6.27
N LEU A 185 13.94 -1.80 5.45
CA LEU A 185 14.37 -2.54 4.27
C LEU A 185 15.09 -1.60 3.28
N ILE A 186 14.50 -0.44 2.96
CA ILE A 186 15.09 0.48 1.98
C ILE A 186 16.46 1.00 2.45
N LYS A 187 16.65 1.26 3.74
CA LYS A 187 17.94 1.65 4.30
C LYS A 187 19.03 0.59 4.16
N SER A 188 18.66 -0.68 3.96
CA SER A 188 19.58 -1.81 3.80
C SER A 188 19.87 -2.20 2.34
N LEU A 189 19.18 -1.59 1.38
CA LEU A 189 19.35 -1.79 -0.05
C LEU A 189 20.50 -0.94 -0.61
#